data_AF-A0A348YZV8-F1
#
_entry.id   AF-A0A348YZV8-F1
#
_cell.length_a   1.000
_cell.length_b   1.000
_cell.length_c   1.000
_cell.angle_alpha   90.00
_cell.angle_beta   90.00
_cell.angle_gamma   90.00
#
_symmetry.space_group_name_H-M   'P 1'
#
loop_
_entity.id
_entity.type
_entity.pdbx_description
1 polymer ?
#
loop_
_entity_poly.entity_id
_entity_poly.type
_entity_poly.pdbx_seq_one_letter_code
_entity_poly.pdbx_strand_id
1 'polypeptide(L)'
;MGFKAIRLHQGVTSFYIFSYIRYIQILRKCVITSFISKALYKIAIECGGLVKKKFDKETSNCKKVNEEVLLKILRENCKSEIGIKFNFRNINSIDDFKEHVPLTQYDYYESYIRRMSNGEKNILISEGVEYFGHTSGTTGKQKLIPSTKTSRKLASKYMALLTNKFSYDNFRENWNYGRGLMIADIVMTTYTQGGVPICSATSGGMNGIRFILPYLYTSPIEVMKIKDKETALYLHLLFALKETKLLYISGVFISNILDLFRILESKHQDLVRDIRRGCIRNNLNIDENTRKKLNSLLSPDASRADKLEYEFEKGLKAISRRVWPNLSY
;
A
#
# COMPACT_ATOMS: atom_id res chain seq x y z
N MET A 1 23.26 60.17 16.14
CA MET A 1 22.47 59.41 15.16
C MET A 1 23.37 58.38 14.49
N GLY A 2 22.92 57.12 14.36
CA GLY A 2 23.42 56.22 13.30
C GLY A 2 24.46 55.16 13.67
N PHE A 3 24.10 54.16 14.48
CA PHE A 3 24.73 52.82 14.43
C PHE A 3 23.68 51.74 14.71
N LYS A 4 22.88 51.39 13.70
CA LYS A 4 21.97 50.23 13.73
C LYS A 4 21.44 49.90 12.31
N ALA A 5 22.30 49.44 11.41
CA ALA A 5 21.83 49.03 10.08
C ALA A 5 22.74 48.04 9.32
N ILE A 6 23.34 47.01 9.95
CA ILE A 6 24.10 45.98 9.17
C ILE A 6 23.82 44.51 9.58
N ARG A 7 23.07 44.21 10.66
CA ARG A 7 22.85 42.80 11.08
C ARG A 7 21.64 42.07 10.47
N LEU A 8 20.82 42.72 9.63
CA LEU A 8 19.63 42.08 9.05
C LEU A 8 19.88 41.35 7.73
N HIS A 9 20.97 41.63 7.01
CA HIS A 9 21.17 41.05 5.67
C HIS A 9 21.72 39.62 5.68
N GLN A 10 22.62 39.23 6.61
CA GLN A 10 23.24 37.90 6.58
C GLN A 10 22.29 36.74 6.95
N GLY A 11 21.32 36.97 7.83
CA GLY A 11 20.33 35.95 8.21
C GLY A 11 19.35 35.61 7.08
N VAL A 12 19.01 36.62 6.26
CA VAL A 12 18.06 36.49 5.15
C VAL A 12 18.70 35.73 3.98
N THR A 13 19.94 36.06 3.59
CA THR A 13 20.65 35.35 2.52
C THR A 13 20.93 33.89 2.87
N SER A 14 21.29 33.61 4.13
CA SER A 14 21.48 32.23 4.60
C SER A 14 20.18 31.42 4.51
N PHE A 15 19.05 31.97 4.94
CA PHE A 15 17.74 31.30 4.85
C PHE A 15 17.34 31.01 3.39
N TYR A 16 17.56 31.95 2.47
CA TYR A 16 17.28 31.73 1.04
C TYR A 16 18.19 30.66 0.43
N ILE A 17 19.47 30.63 0.77
CA ILE A 17 20.41 29.61 0.29
C ILE A 17 20.03 28.22 0.82
N PHE A 18 19.71 28.09 2.12
CA PHE A 18 19.26 26.82 2.70
C PHE A 18 17.94 26.35 2.09
N SER A 19 16.98 27.26 1.87
CA SER A 19 15.71 26.96 1.20
C SER A 19 15.90 26.53 -0.26
N TYR A 20 16.82 27.18 -0.98
CA TYR A 20 17.15 26.87 -2.37
C TYR A 20 17.91 25.54 -2.51
N ILE A 21 18.88 25.26 -1.64
CA ILE A 21 19.59 23.96 -1.61
C ILE A 21 18.60 22.83 -1.31
N ARG A 22 17.72 23.03 -0.32
CA ARG A 22 16.67 22.06 0.00
C ARG A 22 15.71 21.83 -1.18
N TYR A 23 15.33 22.90 -1.87
CA TYR A 23 14.52 22.81 -3.09
C TYR A 23 15.21 22.00 -4.19
N ILE A 24 16.49 22.25 -4.46
CA ILE A 24 17.28 21.48 -5.44
C ILE A 24 17.39 20.01 -5.02
N GLN A 25 17.62 19.72 -3.74
CA GLN A 25 17.67 18.35 -3.24
C GLN A 25 16.34 17.61 -3.44
N ILE A 26 15.21 18.29 -3.19
CA ILE A 26 13.87 17.72 -3.42
C ILE A 26 13.63 17.50 -4.91
N LEU A 27 13.98 18.46 -5.78
CA LEU A 27 13.86 18.29 -7.23
C LEU A 27 14.70 17.11 -7.75
N ARG A 28 15.97 17.01 -7.31
CA ARG A 28 16.83 15.87 -7.65
C ARG A 28 16.22 14.56 -7.19
N LYS A 29 15.67 14.51 -5.96
CA LYS A 29 14.97 13.34 -5.45
C LYS A 29 13.75 13.00 -6.30
N CYS A 30 12.93 13.98 -6.72
CA CYS A 30 11.79 13.77 -7.60
C CYS A 30 12.20 13.19 -8.97
N VAL A 31 13.28 13.70 -9.57
CA VAL A 31 13.80 13.19 -10.86
C VAL A 31 14.29 11.75 -10.71
N ILE A 32 15.08 11.47 -9.67
CA ILE A 32 15.58 10.11 -9.37
C ILE A 32 14.40 9.16 -9.11
N THR A 33 13.43 9.58 -8.29
CA THR A 33 12.21 8.81 -8.02
C THR A 33 11.46 8.51 -9.32
N SER A 34 11.28 9.48 -10.22
CA SER A 34 10.62 9.25 -11.51
C SER A 34 11.36 8.24 -12.38
N PHE A 35 12.69 8.33 -12.46
CA PHE A 35 13.50 7.38 -13.21
C PHE A 35 13.38 5.95 -12.65
N ILE A 36 13.51 5.80 -11.32
CA ILE A 36 13.36 4.50 -10.64
C ILE A 36 11.95 3.95 -10.82
N SER A 37 10.91 4.79 -10.67
CA SER A 37 9.51 4.39 -10.87
C SER A 37 9.30 3.83 -12.28
N LYS A 38 9.82 4.52 -13.30
CA LYS A 38 9.75 4.06 -14.69
C LYS A 38 10.47 2.73 -14.91
N ALA A 39 11.66 2.57 -14.33
CA ALA A 39 12.40 1.31 -14.40
C ALA A 39 11.63 0.16 -13.72
N LEU A 40 11.09 0.40 -12.52
CA LEU A 40 10.29 -0.57 -11.77
C LEU A 40 9.04 -0.99 -12.53
N TYR A 41 8.29 -0.06 -13.11
CA TYR A 41 7.12 -0.39 -13.92
C TYR A 41 7.50 -1.21 -15.15
N LYS A 42 8.57 -0.85 -15.87
CA LYS A 42 9.04 -1.63 -17.02
C LYS A 42 9.37 -3.07 -16.62
N ILE A 43 10.14 -3.25 -15.55
CA ILE A 43 10.47 -4.58 -15.01
C ILE A 43 9.18 -5.32 -14.62
N ALA A 44 8.26 -4.66 -13.92
CA ALA A 44 7.00 -5.27 -13.49
C ALA A 44 6.13 -5.70 -14.67
N ILE A 45 6.07 -4.92 -15.75
CA ILE A 45 5.33 -5.23 -16.98
C ILE A 45 5.97 -6.42 -17.71
N GLU A 46 7.30 -6.42 -17.89
CA GLU A 46 8.01 -7.50 -18.58
C GLU A 46 7.92 -8.82 -17.81
N CYS A 47 8.25 -8.80 -16.51
CA CYS A 47 8.08 -9.96 -15.65
C CYS A 47 6.61 -10.38 -15.54
N GLY A 48 5.69 -9.41 -15.54
CA GLY A 48 4.24 -9.64 -15.58
C GLY A 48 3.80 -10.37 -16.85
N GLY A 49 4.46 -10.17 -17.99
CA GLY A 49 4.25 -10.96 -19.20
C GLY A 49 4.54 -12.45 -19.00
N LEU A 50 5.61 -12.79 -18.27
CA LEU A 50 5.93 -14.18 -17.92
C LEU A 50 4.89 -14.77 -16.95
N VAL A 51 4.46 -13.98 -15.97
CA VAL A 51 3.40 -14.40 -15.03
C VAL A 51 2.07 -14.59 -15.75
N LYS A 52 1.71 -13.71 -16.69
CA LYS A 52 0.49 -13.82 -17.50
C LYS A 52 0.50 -15.08 -18.35
N LYS A 53 1.60 -15.38 -19.07
CA LYS A 53 1.72 -16.63 -19.83
C LYS A 53 1.51 -17.87 -18.97
N LYS A 54 2.08 -17.88 -17.75
CA LYS A 54 1.88 -18.96 -16.80
C LYS A 54 0.42 -19.02 -16.32
N PHE A 55 -0.18 -17.90 -15.97
CA PHE A 55 -1.57 -17.79 -15.55
C PHE A 55 -2.55 -18.29 -16.63
N ASP A 56 -2.35 -17.88 -17.89
CA ASP A 56 -3.18 -18.31 -19.02
C ASP A 56 -3.08 -19.83 -19.25
N LYS A 57 -1.88 -20.41 -19.10
CA LYS A 57 -1.67 -21.87 -19.17
C LYS A 57 -2.35 -22.60 -18.00
N GLU A 58 -2.24 -22.07 -16.78
CA GLU A 58 -2.83 -22.67 -15.57
C GLU A 58 -4.36 -22.61 -15.61
N THR A 59 -4.94 -21.49 -16.04
CA THR A 59 -6.40 -21.33 -16.20
C THR A 59 -6.99 -22.20 -17.29
N SER A 60 -6.19 -22.61 -18.28
CA SER A 60 -6.61 -23.59 -19.30
C SER A 60 -6.59 -25.04 -18.77
N ASN A 61 -5.93 -25.29 -17.62
CA ASN A 61 -5.74 -26.63 -17.04
C ASN A 61 -6.13 -26.66 -15.54
N CYS A 62 -7.18 -25.92 -15.16
CA CYS A 62 -7.56 -25.67 -13.76
C CYS A 62 -7.63 -26.93 -12.89
N LYS A 63 -8.23 -28.02 -13.38
CA LYS A 63 -8.38 -29.27 -12.60
C LYS A 63 -7.02 -29.82 -12.16
N LYS A 64 -6.11 -30.00 -13.13
CA LYS A 64 -4.76 -30.51 -12.88
C LYS A 64 -3.97 -29.58 -11.96
N VAL A 65 -4.04 -28.27 -12.21
CA VAL A 65 -3.32 -27.28 -11.38
C VAL A 65 -3.82 -27.31 -9.93
N ASN A 66 -5.13 -27.37 -9.71
CA ASN A 66 -5.69 -27.44 -8.36
C ASN A 66 -5.31 -28.74 -7.64
N GLU A 67 -5.30 -29.87 -8.35
CA GLU A 67 -4.83 -31.16 -7.80
C GLU A 67 -3.35 -31.11 -7.39
N GLU A 68 -2.48 -30.58 -8.26
CA GLU A 68 -1.05 -30.41 -7.98
C GLU A 68 -0.82 -29.49 -6.77
N VAL A 69 -1.58 -28.40 -6.66
CA VAL A 69 -1.53 -27.46 -5.52
C VAL A 69 -1.99 -28.15 -4.23
N LEU A 70 -3.11 -28.88 -4.27
CA LEU A 70 -3.61 -29.64 -3.12
C LEU A 70 -2.55 -30.62 -2.61
N LEU A 71 -2.05 -31.50 -3.48
CA LEU A 71 -1.08 -32.52 -3.10
C LEU A 71 0.24 -31.90 -2.63
N LYS A 72 0.62 -30.74 -3.17
CA LYS A 72 1.76 -29.97 -2.66
C LYS A 72 1.53 -29.48 -1.22
N ILE A 73 0.38 -28.87 -0.93
CA ILE A 73 0.03 -28.39 0.41
C ILE A 73 0.06 -29.55 1.42
N LEU A 74 -0.54 -30.69 1.06
CA LEU A 74 -0.58 -31.88 1.92
C LEU A 74 0.84 -32.41 2.21
N ARG A 75 1.69 -32.53 1.18
CA ARG A 75 3.09 -32.96 1.35
C ARG A 75 3.90 -32.00 2.21
N GLU A 76 3.76 -30.69 1.99
CA GLU A 76 4.49 -29.67 2.75
C GLU A 76 4.09 -29.63 4.24
N ASN A 77 2.85 -30.02 4.55
CA ASN A 77 2.30 -29.97 5.90
C ASN A 77 2.10 -31.36 6.53
N CYS A 78 2.58 -32.44 5.93
CA CYS A 78 2.32 -33.81 6.40
C CYS A 78 2.91 -34.12 7.80
N LYS A 79 3.87 -33.31 8.26
CA LYS A 79 4.48 -33.42 9.60
C LYS A 79 3.82 -32.51 10.64
N SER A 80 2.88 -31.66 10.24
CA SER A 80 2.14 -30.81 11.17
C SER A 80 1.15 -31.63 11.99
N GLU A 81 0.71 -31.13 13.14
CA GLU A 81 -0.30 -31.79 13.97
C GLU A 81 -1.57 -32.11 13.16
N ILE A 82 -2.04 -31.18 12.33
CA ILE A 82 -3.21 -31.40 11.47
C ILE A 82 -2.92 -32.44 10.38
N GLY A 83 -1.69 -32.44 9.84
CA GLY A 83 -1.28 -33.39 8.82
C GLY A 83 -1.13 -34.82 9.33
N ILE A 84 -0.69 -34.99 10.58
CA ILE A 84 -0.67 -36.28 11.27
C ILE A 84 -2.11 -36.72 11.55
N LYS A 85 -2.94 -35.82 12.09
CA LYS A 85 -4.35 -36.10 12.45
C LYS A 85 -5.17 -36.62 11.28
N PHE A 86 -5.01 -36.02 10.10
CA PHE A 86 -5.75 -36.40 8.90
C PHE A 86 -4.91 -37.23 7.91
N ASN A 87 -3.79 -37.80 8.36
CA ASN A 87 -2.97 -38.72 7.58
C ASN A 87 -2.55 -38.19 6.20
N PHE A 88 -2.18 -36.91 6.10
CA PHE A 88 -1.83 -36.23 4.85
C PHE A 88 -0.76 -36.95 4.03
N ARG A 89 0.10 -37.74 4.68
CA ARG A 89 1.16 -38.53 4.03
C ARG A 89 0.59 -39.58 3.07
N ASN A 90 -0.61 -40.10 3.32
CA ASN A 90 -1.21 -41.18 2.55
C ASN A 90 -2.31 -40.70 1.58
N ILE A 91 -2.55 -39.38 1.50
CA ILE A 91 -3.52 -38.78 0.58
C ILE A 91 -2.82 -38.54 -0.77
N ASN A 92 -3.22 -39.26 -1.82
CA ASN A 92 -2.61 -39.21 -3.14
C ASN A 92 -3.54 -38.68 -4.24
N SER A 93 -4.84 -38.56 -3.94
CA SER A 93 -5.85 -38.08 -4.89
C SER A 93 -6.80 -37.06 -4.26
N ILE A 94 -7.61 -36.39 -5.09
CA ILE A 94 -8.70 -35.53 -4.63
C ILE A 94 -9.74 -36.33 -3.85
N ASP A 95 -10.01 -37.58 -4.24
CA ASP A 95 -11.03 -38.40 -3.60
C ASP A 95 -10.54 -38.90 -2.23
N ASP A 96 -9.27 -39.29 -2.12
CA ASP A 96 -8.61 -39.58 -0.84
C ASP A 96 -8.74 -38.39 0.12
N PHE A 97 -8.52 -37.17 -0.39
CA PHE A 97 -8.60 -35.95 0.42
C PHE A 97 -10.01 -35.72 0.96
N LYS A 98 -11.04 -35.89 0.12
CA LYS A 98 -12.43 -35.73 0.53
C LYS A 98 -12.87 -36.76 1.55
N GLU A 99 -12.33 -37.97 1.48
CA GLU A 99 -12.62 -39.05 2.44
C GLU A 99 -11.95 -38.79 3.80
N HIS A 100 -10.71 -38.30 3.80
CA HIS A 100 -9.91 -38.16 5.03
C HIS A 100 -10.06 -36.81 5.73
N VAL A 101 -10.37 -35.73 5.00
CA VAL A 101 -10.37 -34.37 5.54
C VAL A 101 -11.80 -33.81 5.60
N PRO A 102 -12.37 -33.65 6.81
CA PRO A 102 -13.74 -33.18 6.95
C PRO A 102 -13.87 -31.71 6.55
N LEU A 103 -15.04 -31.35 6.03
CA LEU A 103 -15.44 -29.95 5.85
C LEU A 103 -15.73 -29.34 7.23
N THR A 104 -15.04 -28.26 7.58
CA THR A 104 -15.12 -27.64 8.92
C THR A 104 -15.27 -26.12 8.84
N GLN A 105 -15.50 -25.50 9.99
CA GLN A 105 -15.63 -24.05 10.17
C GLN A 105 -14.50 -23.51 11.06
N TYR A 106 -14.36 -22.19 11.15
CA TYR A 106 -13.29 -21.54 11.92
C TYR A 106 -13.19 -22.04 13.38
N ASP A 107 -14.32 -22.31 14.02
CA ASP A 107 -14.38 -22.72 15.43
C ASP A 107 -13.64 -24.04 15.69
N TYR A 108 -13.62 -24.94 14.70
CA TYR A 108 -12.82 -26.17 14.74
C TYR A 108 -11.32 -25.88 14.86
N TYR A 109 -10.86 -24.79 14.26
CA TYR A 109 -9.46 -24.38 14.23
C TYR A 109 -9.05 -23.44 15.37
N GLU A 110 -10.00 -22.96 16.17
CA GLU A 110 -9.75 -21.88 17.13
C GLU A 110 -8.68 -22.26 18.18
N SER A 111 -8.73 -23.49 18.71
CA SER A 111 -7.76 -23.97 19.69
C SER A 111 -6.35 -24.09 19.09
N TYR A 112 -6.26 -24.58 17.86
CA TYR A 112 -5.00 -24.69 17.11
C TYR A 112 -4.40 -23.30 16.83
N ILE A 113 -5.23 -22.36 16.38
CA ILE A 113 -4.82 -20.97 16.10
C ILE A 113 -4.37 -20.28 17.39
N ARG A 114 -5.07 -20.49 18.51
CA ARG A 114 -4.67 -19.95 19.82
C ARG A 114 -3.27 -20.45 20.23
N ARG A 115 -3.03 -21.75 20.12
CA ARG A 115 -1.72 -22.36 20.40
C ARG A 115 -0.62 -21.78 19.50
N MET A 116 -0.90 -21.66 18.20
CA MET A 116 0.02 -21.02 17.25
C MET A 116 0.30 -19.55 17.62
N SER A 117 -0.73 -18.81 18.06
CA SER A 117 -0.59 -17.42 18.48
C SER A 117 0.26 -17.28 19.76
N ASN A 118 0.29 -18.31 20.61
CA ASN A 118 1.12 -18.38 21.81
C ASN A 118 2.55 -18.85 21.52
N GLY A 119 2.89 -19.14 20.26
CA GLY A 119 4.25 -19.45 19.82
C GLY A 119 4.49 -20.93 19.51
N GLU A 120 3.48 -21.81 19.68
CA GLU A 120 3.61 -23.20 19.25
C GLU A 120 3.69 -23.28 17.71
N LYS A 121 4.57 -24.14 17.20
CA LYS A 121 4.85 -24.28 15.77
C LYS A 121 4.38 -25.62 15.24
N ASN A 122 4.26 -25.73 13.92
CA ASN A 122 3.97 -26.99 13.24
C ASN A 122 2.60 -27.61 13.63
N ILE A 123 1.60 -26.76 13.85
CA ILE A 123 0.23 -27.17 14.22
C ILE A 123 -0.65 -27.33 12.97
N LEU A 124 -1.12 -26.21 12.40
CA LEU A 124 -1.92 -26.22 11.15
C LEU A 124 -1.02 -26.15 9.92
N ILE A 125 0.13 -25.50 10.06
CA ILE A 125 1.06 -25.20 8.99
C ILE A 125 2.47 -25.48 9.50
N SER A 126 3.29 -26.14 8.68
CA SER A 126 4.68 -26.45 8.99
C SER A 126 5.61 -25.25 8.79
N GLU A 127 5.33 -24.39 7.80
CA GLU A 127 6.02 -23.10 7.64
C GLU A 127 5.69 -22.16 8.82
N GLY A 128 6.67 -21.36 9.24
CA GLY A 128 6.46 -20.35 10.28
C GLY A 128 5.46 -19.27 9.87
N VAL A 129 4.61 -18.88 10.83
CA VAL A 129 3.66 -17.77 10.66
C VAL A 129 4.42 -16.45 10.70
N GLU A 130 4.22 -15.62 9.68
CA GLU A 130 4.83 -14.29 9.59
C GLU A 130 3.96 -13.22 10.26
N TYR A 131 2.64 -13.34 10.12
CA TYR A 131 1.65 -12.52 10.82
C TYR A 131 0.31 -13.26 10.89
N PHE A 132 -0.54 -12.85 11.82
CA PHE A 132 -1.95 -13.24 11.83
C PHE A 132 -2.77 -12.12 11.20
N GLY A 133 -3.41 -12.45 10.07
CA GLY A 133 -4.39 -11.60 9.42
C GLY A 133 -5.67 -11.59 10.24
N HIS A 134 -6.15 -10.43 10.67
CA HIS A 134 -7.50 -10.37 11.23
C HIS A 134 -8.53 -10.10 10.14
N THR A 135 -9.66 -10.78 10.22
CA THR A 135 -10.82 -10.47 9.37
C THR A 135 -11.65 -9.37 10.03
N SER A 136 -12.16 -8.42 9.23
CA SER A 136 -12.95 -7.26 9.66
C SER A 136 -14.40 -7.60 10.08
N GLY A 137 -14.62 -8.78 10.66
CA GLY A 137 -15.94 -9.24 11.11
C GLY A 137 -16.50 -8.31 12.19
N THR A 138 -17.66 -7.70 11.91
CA THR A 138 -18.25 -6.60 12.69
C THR A 138 -19.10 -7.03 13.89
N THR A 139 -19.16 -8.31 14.26
CA THR A 139 -20.13 -8.79 15.28
C THR A 139 -19.65 -9.93 16.18
N GLY A 140 -18.35 -10.27 16.23
CA GLY A 140 -17.88 -11.38 17.07
C GLY A 140 -16.39 -11.38 17.40
N LYS A 141 -15.93 -12.47 18.03
CA LYS A 141 -14.50 -12.69 18.36
C LYS A 141 -13.66 -12.63 17.09
N GLN A 142 -12.63 -11.79 17.09
CA GLN A 142 -11.80 -11.52 15.92
C GLN A 142 -11.10 -12.81 15.45
N LYS A 143 -11.42 -13.24 14.22
CA LYS A 143 -10.78 -14.42 13.61
C LYS A 143 -9.36 -14.07 13.18
N LEU A 144 -8.40 -14.88 13.62
CA LEU A 144 -6.99 -14.77 13.29
C LEU A 144 -6.63 -15.82 12.24
N ILE A 145 -6.15 -15.37 11.08
CA ILE A 145 -5.77 -16.22 9.96
C ILE A 145 -4.24 -16.25 9.86
N PRO A 146 -3.58 -17.40 10.12
CA PRO A 146 -2.13 -17.48 10.01
C PRO A 146 -1.70 -17.25 8.56
N SER A 147 -0.79 -16.30 8.36
CA SER A 147 -0.23 -16.00 7.04
C SER A 147 1.27 -16.29 7.03
N THR A 148 1.72 -17.05 6.05
CA THR A 148 3.14 -17.40 5.88
C THR A 148 3.85 -16.49 4.88
N LYS A 149 5.18 -16.51 4.91
CA LYS A 149 5.99 -15.76 3.94
C LYS A 149 5.74 -16.25 2.51
N THR A 150 5.56 -17.56 2.30
CA THR A 150 5.24 -18.13 1.00
C THR A 150 3.89 -17.62 0.48
N SER A 151 2.83 -17.69 1.29
CA SER A 151 1.49 -17.22 0.88
C SER A 151 1.49 -15.73 0.55
N ARG A 152 2.12 -14.88 1.38
CA ARG A 152 2.25 -13.45 1.13
C ARG A 152 3.02 -13.17 -0.16
N LYS A 153 4.18 -13.82 -0.38
CA LYS A 153 4.97 -13.64 -1.61
C LYS A 153 4.20 -14.05 -2.86
N LEU A 154 3.41 -15.13 -2.78
CA LEU A 154 2.57 -15.57 -3.91
C LEU A 154 1.54 -14.51 -4.26
N ALA A 155 0.81 -13.99 -3.26
CA ALA A 155 -0.14 -12.89 -3.46
C ALA A 155 0.56 -11.64 -4.02
N SER A 156 1.68 -11.22 -3.42
CA SER A 156 2.46 -10.07 -3.89
C SER A 156 2.96 -10.22 -5.32
N LYS A 157 3.32 -11.44 -5.77
CA LYS A 157 3.73 -11.69 -7.16
C LYS A 157 2.61 -11.35 -8.13
N TYR A 158 1.39 -11.84 -7.88
CA TYR A 158 0.25 -11.58 -8.75
C TYR A 158 -0.20 -10.11 -8.68
N MET A 159 -0.28 -9.53 -7.49
CA MET A 159 -0.63 -8.12 -7.32
C MET A 159 0.41 -7.19 -7.96
N ALA A 160 1.71 -7.44 -7.79
CA ALA A 160 2.75 -6.55 -8.30
C ALA A 160 3.06 -6.74 -9.78
N LEU A 161 2.92 -7.95 -10.33
CA LEU A 161 3.33 -8.24 -11.71
C LEU A 161 2.13 -8.43 -12.65
N LEU A 162 1.21 -9.33 -12.30
CA LEU A 162 0.09 -9.65 -13.18
C LEU A 162 -0.87 -8.45 -13.33
N THR A 163 -1.18 -7.76 -12.22
CA THR A 163 -2.03 -6.56 -12.25
C THR A 163 -1.39 -5.45 -13.09
N ASN A 164 -0.09 -5.18 -12.89
CA ASN A 164 0.61 -4.17 -13.71
C ASN A 164 0.63 -4.52 -15.19
N LYS A 165 0.82 -5.80 -15.54
CA LYS A 165 0.75 -6.25 -16.93
C LYS A 165 -0.63 -6.05 -17.53
N PHE A 166 -1.69 -6.45 -16.84
CA PHE A 166 -3.06 -6.24 -17.33
C PHE A 166 -3.41 -4.75 -17.44
N SER A 167 -3.06 -3.94 -16.43
CA SER A 167 -3.29 -2.49 -16.49
C SER A 167 -2.54 -1.87 -17.68
N TYR A 168 -1.28 -2.25 -17.91
CA TYR A 168 -0.53 -1.76 -19.06
C TYR A 168 -1.15 -2.17 -20.40
N ASP A 169 -1.59 -3.41 -20.53
CA ASP A 169 -2.18 -3.91 -21.78
C ASP A 169 -3.51 -3.22 -22.11
N ASN A 170 -4.32 -2.89 -21.09
CA ASN A 170 -5.63 -2.25 -21.28
C ASN A 170 -5.56 -0.71 -21.34
N PHE A 171 -4.56 -0.09 -20.71
CA PHE A 171 -4.45 1.37 -20.62
C PHE A 171 -3.17 1.92 -21.28
N ARG A 172 -2.67 1.20 -22.29
CA ARG A 172 -1.35 1.44 -22.90
C ARG A 172 -1.16 2.87 -23.41
N GLU A 173 -2.19 3.43 -24.03
CA GLU A 173 -2.15 4.74 -24.67
C GLU A 173 -1.91 5.87 -23.66
N ASN A 174 -2.50 5.76 -22.47
CA ASN A 174 -2.39 6.77 -21.41
C ASN A 174 -1.31 6.42 -20.36
N TRP A 175 -0.53 5.35 -20.58
CA TRP A 175 0.43 4.88 -19.60
C TRP A 175 1.66 5.80 -19.46
N ASN A 176 1.68 6.58 -18.39
CA ASN A 176 2.67 7.64 -18.18
C ASN A 176 3.86 7.24 -17.27
N TYR A 177 3.89 6.00 -16.75
CA TYR A 177 4.89 5.49 -15.79
C TYR A 177 5.00 6.29 -14.47
N GLY A 178 4.01 7.12 -14.19
CA GLY A 178 3.90 7.88 -12.96
C GLY A 178 3.39 7.03 -11.80
N ARG A 179 3.46 7.61 -10.61
CA ARG A 179 3.01 6.95 -9.38
C ARG A 179 1.49 6.95 -9.31
N GLY A 180 0.93 5.96 -8.63
CA GLY A 180 -0.48 5.91 -8.30
C GLY A 180 -0.78 6.55 -6.95
N LEU A 181 -2.04 6.89 -6.72
CA LEU A 181 -2.56 7.12 -5.37
C LEU A 181 -3.18 5.81 -4.87
N MET A 182 -2.63 5.25 -3.80
CA MET A 182 -3.20 4.10 -3.10
C MET A 182 -3.71 4.54 -1.73
N ILE A 183 -5.03 4.52 -1.56
CA ILE A 183 -5.70 4.79 -0.30
C ILE A 183 -5.74 3.48 0.49
N ALA A 184 -4.75 3.30 1.35
CA ALA A 184 -4.59 2.10 2.16
C ALA A 184 -3.96 2.44 3.51
N ASP A 185 -4.37 1.69 4.52
CA ASP A 185 -3.79 1.70 5.84
C ASP A 185 -2.73 0.59 5.98
N ILE A 186 -1.60 0.92 6.61
CA ILE A 186 -0.56 -0.01 7.02
C ILE A 186 -0.45 0.07 8.53
N VAL A 187 -1.54 -0.30 9.19
CA VAL A 187 -1.61 -0.33 10.65
C VAL A 187 -1.35 -1.76 11.11
N MET A 188 -0.32 -1.90 11.93
CA MET A 188 -0.15 -3.07 12.79
C MET A 188 -1.01 -2.84 14.03
N THR A 189 -1.92 -3.77 14.28
CA THR A 189 -2.94 -3.61 15.32
C THR A 189 -2.35 -3.92 16.69
N THR A 190 -1.67 -5.06 16.81
CA THR A 190 -1.04 -5.53 18.05
C THR A 190 -0.13 -6.74 17.75
N TYR A 191 0.34 -7.42 18.79
CA TYR A 191 1.07 -8.68 18.74
C TYR A 191 0.32 -9.78 19.49
N THR A 192 0.49 -11.03 19.07
CA THR A 192 0.08 -12.19 19.86
C THR A 192 0.98 -12.34 21.10
N GLN A 193 0.59 -13.19 22.06
CA GLN A 193 1.43 -13.51 23.22
C GLN A 193 2.77 -14.13 22.81
N GLY A 194 2.80 -14.91 21.72
CA GLY A 194 4.02 -15.44 21.13
C GLY A 194 4.84 -14.43 20.32
N GLY A 195 4.49 -13.13 20.34
CA GLY A 195 5.23 -12.06 19.67
C GLY A 195 5.02 -11.97 18.16
N VAL A 196 4.01 -12.66 17.59
CA VAL A 196 3.72 -12.62 16.15
C VAL A 196 2.80 -11.41 15.85
N PRO A 197 3.08 -10.60 14.82
CA PRO A 197 2.24 -9.45 14.49
C PRO A 197 0.79 -9.83 14.15
N ILE A 198 -0.16 -9.02 14.60
CA ILE A 198 -1.57 -9.06 14.18
C ILE A 198 -1.86 -7.80 13.37
N CYS A 199 -2.28 -7.98 12.12
CA CYS A 199 -2.62 -6.86 11.23
C CYS A 199 -3.63 -7.29 10.16
N SER A 200 -4.10 -6.35 9.33
CA SER A 200 -4.90 -6.70 8.16
C SER A 200 -4.01 -7.38 7.10
N ALA A 201 -4.60 -8.16 6.20
CA ALA A 201 -3.86 -8.75 5.08
C ALA A 201 -3.15 -7.69 4.22
N THR A 202 -3.81 -6.54 4.01
CA THR A 202 -3.26 -5.38 3.30
C THR A 202 -2.01 -4.84 4.00
N SER A 203 -2.08 -4.61 5.32
CA SER A 203 -0.94 -4.16 6.12
C SER A 203 0.25 -5.11 6.03
N GLY A 204 0.00 -6.43 6.14
CA GLY A 204 1.04 -7.46 6.03
C GLY A 204 1.72 -7.45 4.66
N GLY A 205 0.92 -7.36 3.59
CA GLY A 205 1.42 -7.25 2.22
C GLY A 205 2.26 -6.01 1.97
N MET A 206 1.73 -4.83 2.33
CA MET A 206 2.40 -3.53 2.08
C MET A 206 3.70 -3.38 2.89
N ASN A 207 3.74 -3.86 4.14
CA ASN A 207 4.98 -3.88 4.93
C ASN A 207 6.08 -4.71 4.26
N GLY A 208 5.69 -5.79 3.58
CA GLY A 208 6.61 -6.65 2.81
C GLY A 208 7.29 -5.97 1.63
N ILE A 209 6.72 -4.88 1.12
CA ILE A 209 7.22 -4.11 -0.03
C ILE A 209 7.56 -2.66 0.32
N ARG A 210 7.73 -2.33 1.60
CA ARG A 210 7.95 -0.96 2.10
C ARG A 210 8.99 -0.13 1.35
N PHE A 211 10.07 -0.77 0.88
CA PHE A 211 11.18 -0.10 0.20
C PHE A 211 10.84 0.36 -1.22
N ILE A 212 9.84 -0.28 -1.86
CA ILE A 212 9.42 0.09 -3.21
C ILE A 212 8.20 1.01 -3.22
N LEU A 213 7.46 1.14 -2.11
CA LEU A 213 6.27 2.00 -2.00
C LEU A 213 6.50 3.44 -2.49
N PRO A 214 7.61 4.14 -2.16
CA PRO A 214 7.80 5.53 -2.59
C PRO A 214 7.88 5.72 -4.12
N TYR A 215 8.20 4.65 -4.85
CA TYR A 215 8.30 4.63 -6.32
C TYR A 215 7.02 4.14 -7.00
N LEU A 216 6.09 3.54 -6.24
CA LEU A 216 4.80 3.11 -6.76
C LEU A 216 3.69 4.10 -6.41
N TYR A 217 3.77 4.71 -5.23
CA TYR A 217 2.71 5.51 -4.67
C TYR A 217 3.16 6.93 -4.32
N THR A 218 2.22 7.88 -4.43
CA THR A 218 2.46 9.28 -4.08
C THR A 218 2.59 9.48 -2.58
N SER A 219 1.79 8.76 -1.80
CA SER A 219 1.71 8.91 -0.35
C SER A 219 2.90 8.25 0.37
N PRO A 220 3.60 8.98 1.27
CA PRO A 220 4.61 8.40 2.14
C PRO A 220 4.04 7.33 3.07
N ILE A 221 4.89 6.40 3.51
CA ILE A 221 4.49 5.33 4.44
C ILE A 221 3.97 5.89 5.78
N GLU A 222 4.45 7.07 6.18
CA GLU A 222 3.98 7.78 7.36
C GLU A 222 2.49 8.12 7.26
N VAL A 223 2.00 8.52 6.08
CA VAL A 223 0.57 8.82 5.86
C VAL A 223 -0.26 7.55 6.03
N MET A 224 0.21 6.43 5.48
CA MET A 224 -0.49 5.14 5.56
C MET A 224 -0.57 4.57 6.99
N LYS A 225 0.20 5.11 7.94
CA LYS A 225 0.19 4.70 9.35
C LYS A 225 -0.73 5.53 10.24
N ILE A 226 -1.32 6.60 9.70
CA ILE A 226 -2.20 7.49 10.45
C ILE A 226 -3.53 6.79 10.71
N LYS A 227 -3.95 6.76 11.98
CA LYS A 227 -5.23 6.14 12.39
C LYS A 227 -6.43 7.05 12.15
N ASP A 228 -6.24 8.36 12.26
CA ASP A 228 -7.29 9.35 12.02
C ASP A 228 -7.62 9.41 10.52
N LYS A 229 -8.79 8.90 10.14
CA LYS A 229 -9.17 8.70 8.74
C LYS A 229 -9.22 10.01 7.96
N GLU A 230 -9.79 11.07 8.54
CA GLU A 230 -9.88 12.38 7.88
C GLU A 230 -8.49 12.96 7.61
N THR A 231 -7.62 12.95 8.63
CA THR A 231 -6.23 13.41 8.49
C THR A 231 -5.44 12.58 7.48
N ALA A 232 -5.61 11.26 7.48
CA ALA A 232 -4.97 10.38 6.50
C ALA A 232 -5.42 10.72 5.07
N LEU A 233 -6.72 10.87 4.82
CA LEU A 233 -7.26 11.21 3.50
C LEU A 233 -6.80 12.60 3.03
N TYR A 234 -6.78 13.59 3.93
CA TYR A 234 -6.22 14.92 3.64
C TYR A 234 -4.76 14.82 3.18
N LEU A 235 -3.93 14.06 3.89
CA LEU A 235 -2.52 13.91 3.55
C LEU A 235 -2.31 13.07 2.28
N HIS A 236 -3.12 12.04 2.05
CA HIS A 236 -3.15 11.31 0.78
C HIS A 236 -3.40 12.27 -0.39
N LEU A 237 -4.40 13.15 -0.28
CA LEU A 237 -4.67 14.20 -1.27
C LEU A 237 -3.50 15.17 -1.41
N LEU A 238 -2.94 15.67 -0.30
CA LEU A 238 -1.86 16.65 -0.32
C LEU A 238 -0.68 16.16 -1.18
N PHE A 239 -0.23 14.92 -0.96
CA PHE A 239 0.86 14.33 -1.74
C PHE A 239 0.45 13.97 -3.17
N ALA A 240 -0.80 13.54 -3.40
CA ALA A 240 -1.30 13.26 -4.75
C ALA A 240 -1.45 14.52 -5.61
N LEU A 241 -1.92 15.63 -5.03
CA LEU A 241 -2.10 16.91 -5.72
C LEU A 241 -0.76 17.50 -6.17
N LYS A 242 0.35 17.22 -5.47
CA LYS A 242 1.71 17.57 -5.91
C LYS A 242 2.21 16.70 -7.08
N GLU A 243 1.65 15.52 -7.30
CA GLU A 243 2.00 14.66 -8.42
C GLU A 243 1.27 15.13 -9.68
N THR A 244 2.00 15.59 -10.70
CA THR A 244 1.41 16.07 -11.96
C THR A 244 1.16 14.93 -12.94
N LYS A 245 1.91 13.82 -12.81
CA LYS A 245 1.79 12.62 -13.65
C LYS A 245 1.16 11.48 -12.87
N LEU A 246 0.08 11.76 -12.13
CA LEU A 246 -0.62 10.71 -11.41
C LEU A 246 -1.18 9.69 -12.42
N LEU A 247 -0.84 8.41 -12.23
CA LEU A 247 -1.21 7.36 -13.18
C LEU A 247 -2.61 6.79 -12.90
N TYR A 248 -2.93 6.55 -11.63
CA TYR A 248 -4.22 5.99 -11.22
C TYR A 248 -4.59 6.40 -9.80
N ILE A 249 -5.87 6.28 -9.45
CA ILE A 249 -6.38 6.36 -8.08
C ILE A 249 -6.96 5.01 -7.71
N SER A 250 -6.54 4.48 -6.57
CA SER A 250 -6.96 3.15 -6.11
C SER A 250 -7.24 3.16 -4.61
N GLY A 251 -8.19 2.33 -4.21
CA GLY A 251 -8.50 2.04 -2.82
C GLY A 251 -9.16 0.67 -2.74
N VAL A 252 -9.11 0.05 -1.57
CA VAL A 252 -9.73 -1.28 -1.34
C VAL A 252 -11.23 -1.25 -1.61
N PHE A 253 -11.90 -0.16 -1.22
CA PHE A 253 -13.32 0.07 -1.41
C PHE A 253 -13.58 1.40 -2.10
N ILE A 254 -14.60 1.45 -2.95
CA ILE A 254 -15.02 2.68 -3.63
C ILE A 254 -15.41 3.79 -2.63
N SER A 255 -15.92 3.41 -1.45
CA SER A 255 -16.23 4.35 -0.37
C SER A 255 -15.01 5.18 0.06
N ASN A 256 -13.80 4.61 0.02
CA ASN A 256 -12.58 5.35 0.36
C ASN A 256 -12.26 6.42 -0.68
N ILE A 257 -12.52 6.14 -1.96
CA ILE A 257 -12.35 7.11 -3.04
C ILE A 257 -13.41 8.22 -2.92
N LEU A 258 -14.65 7.85 -2.62
CA LEU A 258 -15.71 8.83 -2.38
C LEU A 258 -15.39 9.75 -1.20
N ASP A 259 -14.94 9.19 -0.07
CA ASP A 259 -14.54 9.97 1.10
C ASP A 259 -13.32 10.85 0.79
N LEU A 260 -12.35 10.37 0.01
CA LEU A 260 -11.24 11.18 -0.46
C LEU A 260 -11.75 12.42 -1.22
N PHE A 261 -12.67 12.25 -2.16
CA PHE A 261 -13.21 13.39 -2.91
C PHE A 261 -14.09 14.31 -2.06
N ARG A 262 -14.79 13.82 -1.03
CA ARG A 262 -15.48 14.67 -0.04
C ARG A 262 -14.51 15.53 0.77
N ILE A 263 -13.34 14.99 1.12
CA ILE A 263 -12.27 15.79 1.74
C ILE A 263 -11.74 16.83 0.75
N LEU A 264 -11.57 16.47 -0.52
CA LEU A 264 -11.18 17.46 -1.55
C LEU A 264 -12.21 18.59 -1.64
N GLU A 265 -13.50 18.25 -1.74
CA GLU A 265 -14.61 19.22 -1.80
C GLU A 265 -14.64 20.17 -0.61
N SER A 266 -14.43 19.65 0.61
CA SER A 266 -14.50 20.46 1.82
C SER A 266 -13.20 21.18 2.19
N LYS A 267 -12.04 20.72 1.69
CA LYS A 267 -10.71 21.19 2.13
C LYS A 267 -9.78 21.64 0.99
N HIS A 268 -10.24 21.79 -0.25
CA HIS A 268 -9.35 22.16 -1.38
C HIS A 268 -8.55 23.45 -1.14
N GLN A 269 -9.15 24.49 -0.53
CA GLN A 269 -8.44 25.74 -0.21
C GLN A 269 -7.30 25.51 0.80
N ASP A 270 -7.50 24.60 1.75
CA ASP A 270 -6.49 24.22 2.73
C ASP A 270 -5.32 23.50 2.07
N LEU A 271 -5.64 22.54 1.20
CA LEU A 271 -4.66 21.79 0.42
C LEU A 271 -3.81 22.71 -0.47
N VAL A 272 -4.44 23.67 -1.17
CA VAL A 272 -3.74 24.67 -2.00
C VAL A 272 -2.78 25.50 -1.14
N ARG A 273 -3.22 25.96 0.04
CA ARG A 273 -2.38 26.73 0.97
C ARG A 273 -1.17 25.93 1.46
N ASP A 274 -1.37 24.67 1.83
CA ASP A 274 -0.30 23.80 2.32
C ASP A 274 0.71 23.46 1.19
N ILE A 275 0.24 23.27 -0.06
CA ILE A 275 1.11 23.10 -1.24
C ILE A 275 1.92 24.36 -1.52
N ARG A 276 1.26 25.54 -1.50
CA ARG A 276 1.90 26.84 -1.74
C ARG A 276 3.01 27.09 -0.72
N ARG A 277 2.74 26.82 0.56
CA ARG A 277 3.71 27.02 1.66
C ARG A 277 4.75 25.90 1.76
N GLY A 278 4.46 24.71 1.24
CA GLY A 278 5.33 23.55 1.38
C GLY A 278 5.37 23.00 2.80
N CYS A 279 4.31 23.17 3.58
CA CYS A 279 4.21 22.67 4.94
C CYS A 279 2.77 22.32 5.32
N ILE A 280 2.65 21.32 6.18
CA ILE A 280 1.38 20.84 6.72
C ILE A 280 0.93 21.76 7.85
N ARG A 281 -0.33 22.19 7.80
CA ARG A 281 -1.02 22.94 8.86
C ARG A 281 -1.02 22.25 10.22
N ASN A 282 -0.98 23.04 11.30
CA ASN A 282 -0.80 22.54 12.67
C ASN A 282 -2.03 21.83 13.26
N ASN A 283 -3.22 22.03 12.71
CA ASN A 283 -4.48 21.49 13.25
C ASN A 283 -4.83 20.06 12.80
N LEU A 284 -3.93 19.39 12.05
CA LEU A 284 -4.12 17.97 11.74
C LEU A 284 -3.76 17.08 12.94
N ASN A 285 -4.53 16.01 13.14
CA ASN A 285 -4.35 15.05 14.24
C ASN A 285 -3.17 14.08 13.98
N ILE A 286 -1.95 14.60 14.08
CA ILE A 286 -0.69 13.85 13.96
C ILE A 286 0.33 14.32 15.01
N ASP A 287 1.20 13.41 15.44
CA ASP A 287 2.31 13.75 16.34
C ASP A 287 3.41 14.56 15.63
N GLU A 288 4.20 15.28 16.42
CA GLU A 288 5.26 16.17 15.92
C GLU A 288 6.36 15.45 15.13
N ASN A 289 6.68 14.20 15.48
CA ASN A 289 7.68 13.43 14.75
C ASN A 289 7.17 13.04 13.36
N THR A 290 5.92 12.59 13.25
CA THR A 290 5.25 12.35 11.97
C THR A 290 5.16 13.62 11.14
N ARG A 291 4.74 14.73 11.75
CA ARG A 291 4.67 16.05 11.10
C ARG A 291 6.03 16.48 10.55
N LYS A 292 7.10 16.36 11.34
CA LYS A 292 8.48 16.68 10.92
C LYS A 292 8.93 15.83 9.73
N LYS A 293 8.67 14.52 9.74
CA LYS A 293 8.99 13.62 8.63
C LYS A 293 8.25 14.00 7.36
N LEU A 294 6.94 14.22 7.44
CA LEU A 294 6.14 14.60 6.28
C LEU A 294 6.55 15.97 5.73
N ASN A 295 6.75 16.97 6.59
CA ASN A 295 7.22 18.29 6.18
C ASN A 295 8.61 18.24 5.52
N SER A 296 9.48 17.30 5.89
CA SER A 296 10.77 17.12 5.23
C SER A 296 10.66 16.70 3.76
N LEU A 297 9.51 16.12 3.38
CA LEU A 297 9.18 15.70 2.02
C LEU A 297 8.46 16.79 1.21
N LEU A 298 8.14 17.92 1.83
CA LEU A 298 7.43 19.03 1.19
C LEU A 298 8.38 20.20 0.93
N SER A 299 8.11 20.89 -0.18
CA SER A 299 8.68 22.16 -0.58
C SER A 299 7.58 23.10 -1.09
N PRO A 300 7.76 24.43 -0.91
CA PRO A 300 6.85 25.43 -1.47
C PRO A 300 6.69 25.23 -2.98
N ASP A 301 5.46 25.32 -3.47
CA ASP A 301 5.13 25.13 -4.88
C ASP A 301 3.94 26.01 -5.28
N ALA A 302 4.21 27.31 -5.42
CA ALA A 302 3.20 28.30 -5.79
C ALA A 302 2.60 28.03 -7.18
N SER A 303 3.42 27.62 -8.15
CA SER A 303 2.95 27.34 -9.51
C SER A 303 1.95 26.18 -9.56
N ARG A 304 2.19 25.10 -8.81
CA ARG A 304 1.19 24.03 -8.71
C ARG A 304 -0.05 24.49 -7.95
N ALA A 305 0.12 25.26 -6.88
CA ALA A 305 -1.00 25.80 -6.11
C ALA A 305 -1.93 26.67 -6.99
N ASP A 306 -1.38 27.61 -7.77
CA ASP A 306 -2.14 28.50 -8.67
C ASP A 306 -2.94 27.69 -9.70
N LYS A 307 -2.34 26.64 -10.29
CA LYS A 307 -3.03 25.75 -11.24
C LYS A 307 -4.18 24.99 -10.60
N LEU A 308 -3.99 24.51 -9.38
CA LEU A 308 -5.02 23.78 -8.65
C LEU A 308 -6.19 24.71 -8.28
N GLU A 309 -5.87 25.90 -7.77
CA GLU A 309 -6.83 26.95 -7.43
C GLU A 309 -7.70 27.31 -8.64
N TYR A 310 -7.07 27.58 -9.79
CA TYR A 310 -7.78 27.85 -11.05
C TYR A 310 -8.71 26.71 -11.49
N GLU A 311 -8.30 25.45 -11.31
CA GLU A 311 -9.18 24.31 -11.65
C GLU A 311 -10.31 24.12 -10.62
N PHE A 312 -10.12 24.49 -9.36
CA PHE A 312 -11.17 24.39 -8.34
C PHE A 312 -12.23 25.51 -8.46
N GLU A 313 -11.85 26.69 -8.93
CA GLU A 313 -12.78 27.82 -9.19
C GLU A 313 -13.83 27.48 -10.26
N LYS A 314 -13.52 26.57 -11.18
CA LYS A 314 -14.44 26.07 -12.21
C LYS A 314 -15.47 25.06 -11.68
N GLY A 315 -15.64 24.94 -10.35
CA GLY A 315 -16.42 23.89 -9.69
C GLY A 315 -15.67 22.56 -9.62
N LEU A 316 -16.29 21.48 -9.13
CA LEU A 316 -15.59 20.19 -8.89
C LEU A 316 -16.06 19.03 -9.79
N LYS A 317 -16.95 19.31 -10.73
CA LYS A 317 -17.37 18.33 -11.73
C LYS A 317 -16.16 17.88 -12.57
N ALA A 318 -15.96 16.56 -12.67
CA ALA A 318 -14.84 15.93 -13.38
C ALA A 318 -13.44 16.40 -12.92
N ILE A 319 -13.30 16.82 -11.66
CA ILE A 319 -12.07 17.43 -11.15
C ILE A 319 -10.82 16.55 -11.30
N SER A 320 -10.96 15.23 -11.18
CA SER A 320 -9.84 14.29 -11.26
C SER A 320 -9.05 14.40 -12.57
N ARG A 321 -9.74 14.41 -13.72
CA ARG A 321 -9.08 14.53 -15.04
C ARG A 321 -8.56 15.95 -15.32
N ARG A 322 -9.13 16.97 -14.68
CA ARG A 322 -8.61 18.35 -14.83
C ARG A 322 -7.33 18.55 -14.04
N VAL A 323 -7.26 17.99 -12.83
CA VAL A 323 -6.06 18.06 -11.97
C VAL A 323 -4.95 17.12 -12.45
N TRP A 324 -5.34 15.94 -12.97
CA TRP A 324 -4.46 14.90 -13.50
C TRP A 324 -4.92 14.47 -14.91
N PRO A 325 -4.51 15.19 -15.96
CA PRO A 325 -4.92 14.89 -17.34
C PRO A 325 -4.50 13.51 -17.86
N ASN A 326 -3.41 12.96 -17.30
CA ASN A 326 -2.88 11.65 -17.69
C ASN A 326 -3.37 10.50 -16.77
N LEU A 327 -4.45 10.71 -16.01
CA LEU A 327 -5.02 9.69 -15.14
C LEU A 327 -5.66 8.57 -15.99
N SER A 328 -5.18 7.34 -15.81
CA SER A 328 -5.62 6.18 -16.59
C SER A 328 -6.85 5.49 -16.01
N TYR A 329 -6.88 5.21 -14.70
CA TYR A 329 -7.97 4.47 -14.04
C TYR A 329 -8.13 4.81 -12.55
#